data_AF-A0A2I0QJU8-F1
#
_entry.id   AF-A0A2I0QJU8-F1
#
_cell.length_a   1.000
_cell.length_b   1.000
_cell.length_c   1.000
_cell.angle_alpha   90.00
_cell.angle_beta   90.00
_cell.angle_gamma   90.00
#
_symmetry.space_group_name_H-M   'P 1'
#
loop_
_entity.id
_entity.type
_entity.pdbx_description
1 polymer ?
#
loop_
_entity_poly.entity_id
_entity_poly.type
_entity_poly.pdbx_seq_one_letter_code
_entity_poly.pdbx_strand_id
1 'polypeptide(L)'
;MQLPVALRYANEQIVHLISATHMGQEASDFDFNSKIFHAGMVSLLGMEIYEILKKFLNNNKGSNMNKFEIGFGAIAQSKACVLIIGDCVPNIAQIINSNANFEIIRPGSGEYDFRVKTEGNFALDTTLKIADVVVFGEGNVRTDVVEKAKKYGIPVIATSNRNLAGLADLSNLSAVEIFKKLMSREISGCYIKDGGKQAEVVEMLAVVNKKDRNLKNPAVDYTDSELIKRTGECINCGLCKKACPVNVDNRLIIQSINRIFNLKLSNAEQKDNAENKATENILKNKDKIINLLKQTRSCQG
;
A
#
# COMPACT_ATOMS: atom_id res chain seq x y z
N MET A 1 33.61 -7.43 -22.45
CA MET A 1 34.86 -7.10 -21.73
C MET A 1 34.85 -5.72 -21.04
N GLN A 2 33.94 -4.78 -21.38
CA GLN A 2 33.99 -3.39 -20.87
C GLN A 2 33.17 -3.11 -19.58
N LEU A 3 32.01 -3.74 -19.36
CA LEU A 3 31.15 -3.46 -18.19
C LEU A 3 31.81 -3.71 -16.83
N PRO A 4 32.53 -4.82 -16.59
CA PRO A 4 33.18 -5.04 -15.30
C PRO A 4 34.22 -3.98 -14.94
N VAL A 5 34.88 -3.39 -15.95
CA VAL A 5 35.85 -2.31 -15.75
C VAL A 5 35.13 -1.03 -15.32
N ALA A 6 34.04 -0.67 -16.01
CA ALA A 6 33.23 0.51 -15.67
C ALA A 6 32.59 0.38 -14.27
N LEU A 7 32.11 -0.81 -13.91
CA LEU A 7 31.57 -1.08 -12.58
C LEU A 7 32.64 -0.96 -11.49
N ARG A 8 33.84 -1.49 -11.73
CA ARG A 8 34.96 -1.35 -10.80
C ARG A 8 35.35 0.12 -10.60
N TYR A 9 35.43 0.89 -11.69
CA TYR A 9 35.66 2.33 -11.63
C TYR A 9 34.58 3.03 -10.79
N ALA A 10 33.29 2.76 -11.04
CA ALA A 10 32.21 3.37 -10.29
C ALA A 10 32.31 3.06 -8.78
N ASN A 11 32.58 1.81 -8.41
CA ASN A 11 32.78 1.40 -7.02
C ASN A 11 33.98 2.12 -6.37
N GLU A 12 35.11 2.22 -7.07
CA GLU A 12 36.30 2.92 -6.57
C GLU A 12 36.02 4.41 -6.35
N GLN A 13 35.36 5.08 -7.30
CA GLN A 13 35.01 6.50 -7.17
C GLN A 13 34.02 6.75 -6.03
N ILE A 14 33.07 5.84 -5.80
CA ILE A 14 32.16 5.93 -4.64
C ILE A 14 32.95 5.90 -3.32
N VAL A 15 33.97 5.05 -3.19
CA VAL A 15 34.81 4.99 -1.99
C VAL A 15 35.58 6.31 -1.79
N HIS A 16 36.12 6.90 -2.86
CA HIS A 16 36.77 8.21 -2.79
C HIS A 16 35.79 9.33 -2.39
N LEU A 17 34.59 9.33 -2.96
CA LEU A 17 33.56 10.32 -2.64
C LEU A 17 33.09 10.21 -1.18
N ILE A 18 32.96 8.99 -0.65
CA ILE A 18 32.67 8.77 0.77
C ILE A 18 33.77 9.36 1.64
N SER A 19 35.04 9.21 1.26
CA SER A 19 36.14 9.79 2.04
C SER A 19 36.01 11.31 2.20
N ALA A 20 35.52 12.02 1.18
CA ALA A 20 35.30 13.47 1.24
C ALA A 20 34.21 13.89 2.26
N THR A 21 33.36 12.96 2.73
CA THR A 21 32.33 13.23 3.75
C THR A 21 32.87 13.12 5.19
N HIS A 22 34.09 12.63 5.36
CA HIS A 22 34.69 12.51 6.69
C HIS A 22 35.15 13.88 7.20
N MET A 23 35.09 14.06 8.53
CA MET A 23 35.57 15.27 9.19
C MET A 23 37.05 15.56 8.82
N GLY A 24 37.36 16.82 8.49
CA GLY A 24 38.71 17.27 8.17
C GLY A 24 39.18 16.97 6.74
N GLN A 25 38.26 16.67 5.82
CA GLN A 25 38.56 16.41 4.41
C GLN A 25 38.33 17.66 3.57
N GLU A 26 37.27 17.70 2.75
CA GLU A 26 37.02 18.83 1.87
C GLU A 26 36.44 20.03 2.65
N ALA A 27 37.13 21.17 2.59
CA ALA A 27 36.78 22.38 3.31
C ALA A 27 36.22 23.48 2.39
N SER A 28 36.47 23.37 1.08
CA SER A 28 36.02 24.32 0.08
C SER A 28 34.65 23.90 -0.46
N ASP A 29 33.66 24.78 -0.32
CA ASP A 29 32.31 24.55 -0.89
C ASP A 29 32.37 24.35 -2.41
N PHE A 30 33.25 25.08 -3.10
CA PHE A 30 33.42 24.95 -4.55
C PHE A 30 33.94 23.55 -4.93
N ASP A 31 34.97 23.07 -4.24
CA ASP A 31 35.55 21.75 -4.50
C ASP A 31 34.63 20.61 -4.04
N PHE A 32 33.83 20.83 -2.99
CA PHE A 32 32.79 19.91 -2.56
C PHE A 32 31.68 19.80 -3.61
N ASN A 33 31.20 20.93 -4.12
CA ASN A 33 30.20 20.96 -5.21
C ASN A 33 30.73 20.29 -6.48
N SER A 34 32.01 20.47 -6.82
CA SER A 34 32.65 19.74 -7.92
C SER A 34 32.62 18.23 -7.72
N LYS A 35 32.89 17.75 -6.49
CA LYS A 35 32.76 16.33 -6.14
C LYS A 35 31.32 15.83 -6.21
N ILE A 36 30.32 16.66 -5.87
CA ILE A 36 28.90 16.32 -6.06
C ILE A 36 28.58 16.10 -7.55
N PHE A 37 29.08 16.96 -8.44
CA PHE A 37 28.90 16.75 -9.90
C PHE A 37 29.54 15.44 -10.36
N HIS A 38 30.73 15.11 -9.85
CA HIS A 38 31.38 13.83 -10.11
C HIS A 38 30.53 12.65 -9.60
N ALA A 39 29.98 12.74 -8.39
CA ALA A 39 29.09 11.74 -7.83
C ALA A 39 27.82 11.52 -8.68
N GLY A 40 27.25 12.61 -9.23
CA GLY A 40 26.13 12.54 -10.16
C GLY A 40 26.48 11.78 -11.44
N MET A 41 27.65 12.07 -12.04
CA MET A 41 28.13 11.35 -13.23
C MET A 41 28.36 9.86 -12.96
N VAL A 42 29.00 9.51 -11.83
CA VAL A 42 29.21 8.11 -11.43
C VAL A 42 27.89 7.39 -11.16
N SER A 43 26.90 8.08 -10.58
CA SER A 43 25.55 7.53 -10.36
C SER A 43 24.86 7.18 -11.67
N LEU A 44 24.91 8.08 -12.67
CA LEU A 44 24.37 7.83 -14.01
C LEU A 44 25.05 6.64 -14.70
N LEU A 45 26.38 6.54 -14.59
CA LEU A 45 27.12 5.38 -15.10
C LEU A 45 26.65 4.07 -14.44
N GLY A 46 26.48 4.07 -13.12
CA GLY A 46 25.97 2.91 -12.38
C GLY A 46 24.55 2.50 -12.83
N MET A 47 23.66 3.48 -13.00
CA MET A 47 22.29 3.27 -13.49
C MET A 47 22.28 2.70 -14.92
N GLU A 48 23.14 3.20 -15.81
CA GLU A 48 23.24 2.71 -17.18
C GLU A 48 23.76 1.27 -17.23
N ILE A 49 24.81 0.94 -16.46
CA ILE A 49 25.31 -0.43 -16.33
C ILE A 49 24.19 -1.36 -15.84
N TYR A 50 23.42 -0.94 -14.83
CA TYR A 50 22.30 -1.71 -14.30
C TYR A 50 21.21 -1.96 -15.36
N GLU A 51 20.78 -0.92 -16.08
CA GLU A 51 19.76 -1.03 -17.12
C GLU A 51 20.21 -1.92 -18.29
N ILE A 52 21.48 -1.84 -18.69
CA ILE A 52 22.05 -2.72 -19.70
C ILE A 52 21.97 -4.19 -19.24
N LEU A 53 22.46 -4.49 -18.03
CA LEU A 53 22.42 -5.84 -17.47
C LEU A 53 20.99 -6.37 -17.36
N LYS A 54 20.06 -5.56 -16.87
CA LYS A 54 18.64 -5.90 -16.73
C LYS A 54 18.00 -6.25 -18.08
N LYS A 55 18.28 -5.49 -19.14
CA LYS A 55 17.80 -5.79 -20.50
C LYS A 55 18.32 -7.13 -21.04
N PHE A 56 19.59 -7.45 -20.79
CA PHE A 56 20.18 -8.74 -21.19
C PHE A 56 19.60 -9.92 -20.41
N LEU A 57 19.34 -9.75 -19.11
CA LEU A 57 18.76 -10.78 -18.24
C LEU A 57 17.31 -11.11 -18.62
N ASN A 58 16.51 -10.10 -18.95
CA ASN A 58 15.07 -10.29 -19.17
C ASN A 58 14.71 -10.80 -20.58
N ASN A 59 15.66 -11.02 -21.48
CA ASN A 59 15.42 -11.46 -22.88
C ASN A 59 14.30 -10.68 -23.60
N ASN A 60 14.08 -9.42 -23.20
CA ASN A 60 13.04 -8.57 -23.77
C ASN A 60 13.51 -8.07 -25.14
N LYS A 61 13.43 -8.95 -26.15
CA LYS A 61 13.37 -8.55 -27.55
C LYS A 61 12.18 -7.60 -27.64
N GLY A 62 12.39 -6.39 -28.15
CA GLY A 62 11.38 -5.32 -28.21
C GLY A 62 10.07 -5.76 -28.88
N SER A 63 9.23 -6.45 -28.12
CA SER A 63 7.94 -6.95 -28.54
C SER A 63 6.89 -5.97 -28.04
N ASN A 64 6.02 -5.55 -28.96
CA ASN A 64 4.78 -4.79 -28.78
C ASN A 64 4.47 -4.41 -27.33
N MET A 65 4.49 -3.10 -27.03
CA MET A 65 4.01 -2.51 -25.78
C MET A 65 2.69 -3.16 -25.35
N ASN A 66 2.75 -4.15 -24.44
CA ASN A 66 1.56 -4.71 -23.83
C ASN A 66 0.98 -3.60 -22.96
N LYS A 67 -0.28 -3.23 -23.21
CA LYS A 67 -1.01 -2.30 -22.36
C LYS A 67 -1.12 -2.92 -20.97
N PHE A 68 -0.64 -2.22 -19.95
CA PHE A 68 -0.78 -2.61 -18.55
C PHE A 68 -1.80 -1.70 -17.86
N GLU A 69 -2.50 -2.24 -16.87
CA GLU A 69 -3.51 -1.49 -16.14
C GLU A 69 -2.90 -0.79 -14.92
N ILE A 70 -3.26 0.48 -14.75
CA ILE A 70 -2.80 1.37 -13.68
C ILE A 70 -4.01 1.86 -12.89
N GLY A 71 -4.01 1.63 -11.59
CA GLY A 71 -4.90 2.12 -10.55
C GLY A 71 -5.23 0.99 -9.56
N PHE A 72 -5.48 1.31 -8.28
CA PHE A 72 -5.98 0.31 -7.32
C PHE A 72 -7.29 -0.36 -7.81
N GLY A 73 -8.05 0.31 -8.69
CA GLY A 73 -9.24 -0.25 -9.33
C GLY A 73 -8.96 -1.35 -10.37
N ALA A 74 -7.71 -1.56 -10.77
CA ALA A 74 -7.33 -2.59 -11.75
C ALA A 74 -7.16 -3.99 -11.11
N ILE A 75 -7.10 -4.07 -9.78
CA ILE A 75 -6.81 -5.30 -9.03
C ILE A 75 -8.02 -6.23 -9.05
N ALA A 76 -7.82 -7.50 -9.43
CA ALA A 76 -8.89 -8.49 -9.43
C ALA A 76 -9.21 -8.95 -7.99
N GLN A 77 -10.48 -8.80 -7.60
CA GLN A 77 -10.99 -9.25 -6.29
C GLN A 77 -10.90 -10.78 -6.12
N SER A 78 -11.01 -11.52 -7.22
CA SER A 78 -11.11 -12.98 -7.24
C SER A 78 -9.77 -13.70 -7.13
N LYS A 79 -8.63 -12.99 -7.16
CA LYS A 79 -7.29 -13.59 -7.14
C LYS A 79 -6.54 -13.20 -5.87
N ALA A 80 -5.57 -14.04 -5.49
CA ALA A 80 -4.64 -13.69 -4.42
C ALA A 80 -3.74 -12.52 -4.86
N CYS A 81 -3.21 -11.76 -3.91
CA CYS A 81 -2.46 -10.53 -4.17
C CYS A 81 -1.08 -10.61 -3.51
N VAL A 82 -0.05 -10.66 -4.34
CA VAL A 82 1.35 -10.56 -3.92
C VAL A 82 1.81 -9.12 -4.13
N LEU A 83 2.14 -8.44 -3.03
CA LEU A 83 2.66 -7.08 -3.07
C LEU A 83 4.18 -7.12 -3.08
N ILE A 84 4.81 -6.61 -4.12
CA ILE A 84 6.26 -6.48 -4.24
C ILE A 84 6.65 -5.03 -4.06
N ILE A 85 7.50 -4.70 -3.08
CA ILE A 85 7.95 -3.33 -2.78
C ILE A 85 9.46 -3.22 -3.00
N GLY A 86 9.87 -2.19 -3.72
CA GLY A 86 11.28 -1.93 -4.03
C GLY A 86 11.81 -2.76 -5.21
N ASP A 87 13.10 -2.59 -5.46
CA ASP A 87 13.85 -3.15 -6.57
C ASP A 87 14.61 -4.43 -6.18
N CYS A 88 15.26 -5.07 -7.15
CA CYS A 88 16.08 -6.27 -6.94
C CYS A 88 15.31 -7.47 -6.33
N VAL A 89 14.02 -7.56 -6.65
CA VAL A 89 13.18 -8.72 -6.32
C VAL A 89 13.20 -9.69 -7.51
N PRO A 90 13.48 -10.99 -7.30
CA PRO A 90 13.42 -11.97 -8.39
C PRO A 90 12.08 -11.95 -9.12
N ASN A 91 12.08 -12.32 -10.41
CA ASN A 91 10.85 -12.35 -11.17
C ASN A 91 9.99 -13.57 -10.76
N ILE A 92 9.24 -13.39 -9.67
CA ILE A 92 8.35 -14.39 -9.08
C ILE A 92 7.37 -14.94 -10.14
N ALA A 93 6.83 -14.10 -11.04
CA ALA A 93 5.88 -14.51 -12.08
C ALA A 93 6.49 -15.24 -13.28
N GLN A 94 7.80 -15.10 -13.52
CA GLN A 94 8.52 -15.92 -14.52
C GLN A 94 8.97 -17.25 -13.92
N ILE A 95 9.27 -17.27 -12.62
CA ILE A 95 9.72 -18.48 -11.90
C ILE A 95 8.54 -19.42 -11.62
N ILE A 96 7.38 -18.89 -11.27
CA ILE A 96 6.14 -19.65 -11.06
C ILE A 96 5.33 -19.55 -12.35
N ASN A 97 5.16 -20.67 -13.05
CA ASN A 97 4.45 -20.75 -14.33
C ASN A 97 3.11 -19.97 -14.35
N SER A 98 2.73 -19.49 -15.54
CA SER A 98 1.65 -18.55 -15.85
C SER A 98 0.21 -18.90 -15.45
N ASN A 99 -0.01 -20.02 -14.76
CA ASN A 99 -1.33 -20.43 -14.24
C ASN A 99 -1.51 -20.12 -12.74
N ALA A 100 -0.57 -19.39 -12.14
CA ALA A 100 -0.66 -18.96 -10.75
C ALA A 100 -1.94 -18.12 -10.52
N ASN A 101 -2.77 -18.54 -9.56
CA ASN A 101 -4.05 -17.89 -9.23
C ASN A 101 -3.87 -16.63 -8.36
N PHE A 102 -2.83 -15.85 -8.64
CA PHE A 102 -2.49 -14.62 -7.93
C PHE A 102 -2.08 -13.51 -8.91
N GLU A 103 -2.26 -12.27 -8.50
CA GLU A 103 -1.77 -11.08 -9.18
C GLU A 103 -0.62 -10.47 -8.39
N ILE A 104 0.34 -9.90 -9.12
CA ILE A 104 1.45 -9.17 -8.55
C ILE A 104 1.15 -7.68 -8.66
N ILE A 105 1.35 -6.96 -7.55
CA ILE A 105 1.24 -5.51 -7.47
C ILE A 105 2.61 -4.94 -7.09
N ARG A 106 3.05 -3.89 -7.80
CA ARG A 106 4.28 -3.16 -7.48
C ARG A 106 4.01 -1.66 -7.37
N PRO A 107 4.07 -1.08 -6.16
CA PRO A 107 3.97 0.37 -5.99
C PRO A 107 5.32 1.02 -6.33
N GLY A 108 5.29 2.07 -7.17
CA GLY A 108 6.48 2.86 -7.52
C GLY A 108 6.57 3.09 -9.03
N SER A 109 7.64 3.77 -9.45
CA SER A 109 7.95 4.08 -10.84
C SER A 109 9.06 3.14 -11.34
N GLY A 110 8.70 2.17 -12.18
CA GLY A 110 9.66 1.46 -13.02
C GLY A 110 9.80 -0.04 -12.81
N GLU A 111 8.80 -0.82 -13.22
CA GLU A 111 9.08 -2.14 -13.79
C GLU A 111 8.20 -2.47 -15.01
N TYR A 112 8.86 -2.86 -16.10
CA TYR A 112 8.25 -3.40 -17.32
C TYR A 112 7.98 -4.91 -17.18
N ASP A 113 7.31 -5.32 -16.10
CA ASP A 113 6.81 -6.68 -15.99
C ASP A 113 5.33 -6.69 -16.41
N PHE A 114 5.08 -7.22 -17.61
CA PHE A 114 3.82 -7.10 -18.35
C PHE A 114 2.60 -7.77 -17.70
N ARG A 115 2.78 -8.38 -16.52
CA ARG A 115 1.73 -9.02 -15.70
C ARG A 115 1.39 -8.23 -14.42
N VAL A 116 2.10 -7.14 -14.15
CA VAL A 116 1.96 -6.37 -12.92
C VAL A 116 1.02 -5.19 -13.15
N LYS A 117 -0.02 -5.07 -12.31
CA LYS A 117 -0.93 -3.95 -12.35
C LYS A 117 -0.46 -2.88 -11.36
N THR A 118 -0.10 -1.70 -11.89
CA THR A 118 -0.28 -0.37 -11.28
C THR A 118 0.80 0.31 -10.42
N GLU A 119 1.07 1.58 -10.81
CA GLU A 119 1.70 2.70 -10.10
C GLU A 119 0.72 3.60 -9.29
N GLY A 120 1.20 4.22 -8.21
CA GLY A 120 0.48 5.24 -7.43
C GLY A 120 1.24 5.68 -6.19
N ASN A 121 0.89 6.83 -5.60
CA ASN A 121 1.49 7.29 -4.34
C ASN A 121 1.36 6.21 -3.26
N PHE A 122 2.48 5.83 -2.66
CA PHE A 122 2.56 4.70 -1.72
C PHE A 122 1.91 5.04 -0.36
N ALA A 123 0.59 4.93 -0.31
CA ALA A 123 -0.19 4.87 0.91
C ALA A 123 -0.07 3.46 1.51
N LEU A 124 1.08 3.20 2.15
CA LEU A 124 1.48 1.88 2.67
C LEU A 124 0.35 1.10 3.36
N ASP A 125 -0.43 1.74 4.24
CA ASP A 125 -1.48 1.05 4.98
C ASP A 125 -2.60 0.51 4.08
N THR A 126 -3.05 1.30 3.11
CA THR A 126 -4.09 0.89 2.17
C THR A 126 -3.56 -0.23 1.26
N THR A 127 -2.32 -0.11 0.79
CA THR A 127 -1.67 -1.09 -0.07
C THR A 127 -1.35 -2.40 0.66
N LEU A 128 -1.03 -2.37 1.95
CA LEU A 128 -0.82 -3.59 2.72
C LEU A 128 -2.12 -4.35 2.93
N LYS A 129 -3.23 -3.67 3.22
CA LYS A 129 -4.51 -4.34 3.50
C LYS A 129 -5.05 -5.15 2.33
N ILE A 130 -4.74 -4.73 1.10
CA ILE A 130 -5.08 -5.48 -0.11
C ILE A 130 -4.13 -6.65 -0.38
N ALA A 131 -2.99 -6.78 0.32
CA ALA A 131 -2.03 -7.85 0.10
C ALA A 131 -2.34 -9.11 0.93
N ASP A 132 -2.02 -10.27 0.36
CA ASP A 132 -1.99 -11.56 1.06
C ASP A 132 -0.57 -11.95 1.47
N VAL A 133 0.42 -11.49 0.70
CA VAL A 133 1.85 -11.68 0.95
C VAL A 133 2.58 -10.40 0.55
N VAL A 134 3.56 -9.99 1.36
CA VAL A 134 4.46 -8.89 1.01
C VAL A 134 5.84 -9.47 0.70
N VAL A 135 6.41 -9.05 -0.41
CA VAL A 135 7.79 -9.31 -0.77
C VAL A 135 8.48 -7.97 -0.91
N PHE A 136 9.68 -7.81 -0.36
CA PHE A 136 10.42 -6.57 -0.54
C PHE A 136 11.89 -6.80 -0.82
N GLY A 137 12.46 -5.91 -1.63
CA GLY A 137 13.87 -5.90 -1.98
C GLY A 137 14.57 -4.64 -1.46
N GLU A 138 15.23 -3.92 -2.36
CA GLU A 138 16.07 -2.75 -2.05
C GLU A 138 15.45 -1.47 -2.60
N GLY A 139 15.68 -0.32 -1.96
CA GLY A 139 15.24 0.97 -2.47
C GLY A 139 13.72 1.17 -2.38
N ASN A 140 13.28 2.39 -2.04
CA ASN A 140 11.85 2.76 -1.96
C ASN A 140 10.99 1.88 -1.03
N VAL A 141 11.60 1.09 -0.14
CA VAL A 141 10.93 0.30 0.89
C VAL A 141 10.84 1.13 2.17
N ARG A 142 9.62 1.39 2.66
CA ARG A 142 9.44 2.05 3.96
C ARG A 142 9.91 1.16 5.11
N THR A 143 10.59 1.75 6.08
CA THR A 143 11.14 1.03 7.24
C THR A 143 10.07 0.45 8.17
N ASP A 144 8.85 0.96 8.15
CA ASP A 144 7.70 0.48 8.95
C ASP A 144 6.88 -0.63 8.27
N VAL A 145 7.33 -1.15 7.11
CA VAL A 145 6.59 -2.17 6.34
C VAL A 145 6.38 -3.47 7.13
N VAL A 146 7.41 -3.98 7.81
CA VAL A 146 7.36 -5.25 8.55
C VAL A 146 6.43 -5.13 9.76
N GLU A 147 6.53 -4.04 10.51
CA GLU A 147 5.69 -3.77 11.68
C GLU A 147 4.20 -3.69 11.28
N LYS A 148 3.90 -2.95 10.22
CA LYS A 148 2.52 -2.81 9.72
C LYS A 148 1.98 -4.09 9.12
N ALA A 149 2.77 -4.83 8.34
CA ALA A 149 2.36 -6.12 7.81
C ALA A 149 2.05 -7.12 8.94
N LYS A 150 2.90 -7.15 9.99
CA LYS A 150 2.67 -7.95 11.19
C LYS A 150 1.35 -7.56 11.89
N LYS A 151 1.04 -6.27 12.01
CA LYS A 151 -0.25 -5.80 12.57
C LYS A 151 -1.46 -6.32 11.79
N TYR A 152 -1.35 -6.44 10.47
CA TYR A 152 -2.41 -6.99 9.61
C TYR A 152 -2.34 -8.52 9.46
N GLY A 153 -1.39 -9.19 10.14
CA GLY A 153 -1.19 -10.63 10.03
C GLY A 153 -0.74 -11.10 8.65
N ILE A 154 -0.02 -10.24 7.91
CA ILE A 154 0.46 -10.51 6.56
C ILE A 154 1.92 -10.98 6.62
N PRO A 155 2.26 -12.15 6.05
CA PRO A 155 3.64 -12.62 6.00
C PRO A 155 4.50 -11.76 5.07
N VAL A 156 5.75 -11.56 5.47
CA VAL A 156 6.72 -10.74 4.73
C VAL A 156 7.96 -11.54 4.33
N ILE A 157 8.37 -11.45 3.07
CA ILE A 157 9.59 -12.08 2.54
C ILE A 157 10.58 -10.99 2.10
N ALA A 158 11.76 -10.95 2.72
CA ALA A 158 12.89 -10.15 2.24
C ALA A 158 13.68 -10.92 1.18
N THR A 159 14.06 -10.27 0.09
CA THR A 159 14.77 -10.92 -1.03
C THR A 159 16.25 -10.54 -1.11
N SER A 160 16.67 -9.49 -0.42
CA SER A 160 18.05 -9.00 -0.42
C SER A 160 18.68 -9.02 0.97
N ASN A 161 19.96 -9.42 1.03
CA ASN A 161 20.77 -9.32 2.24
C ASN A 161 21.17 -7.88 2.60
N ARG A 162 20.91 -6.90 1.73
CA ARG A 162 21.14 -5.48 2.02
C ARG A 162 19.97 -4.82 2.75
N ASN A 163 18.78 -5.40 2.65
CA ASN A 163 17.58 -4.93 3.33
C ASN A 163 16.85 -6.11 3.99
N LEU A 164 17.28 -6.46 5.21
CA LEU A 164 16.71 -7.59 5.96
C LEU A 164 15.59 -7.17 6.91
N ALA A 165 15.49 -5.89 7.27
CA ALA A 165 14.52 -5.36 8.24
C ALA A 165 14.44 -6.15 9.57
N GLY A 166 15.57 -6.72 10.02
CA GLY A 166 15.63 -7.55 11.23
C GLY A 166 14.99 -8.94 11.13
N LEU A 167 14.61 -9.38 9.92
CA LEU A 167 14.04 -10.70 9.68
C LEU A 167 15.13 -11.79 9.74
N ALA A 168 14.74 -12.97 10.25
CA ALA A 168 15.64 -14.11 10.33
C ALA A 168 15.97 -14.66 8.93
N ASP A 169 17.23 -15.05 8.72
CA ASP A 169 17.66 -15.78 7.53
C ASP A 169 17.25 -17.25 7.64
N LEU A 170 16.32 -17.67 6.79
CA LEU A 170 15.86 -19.06 6.71
C LEU A 170 16.30 -19.75 5.42
N SER A 171 17.33 -19.24 4.75
CA SER A 171 17.82 -19.76 3.48
C SER A 171 18.22 -21.23 3.54
N ASN A 172 18.58 -21.75 4.72
CA ASN A 172 18.98 -23.15 4.94
C ASN A 172 17.80 -24.10 5.12
N LEU A 173 16.59 -23.60 5.37
CA LEU A 173 15.38 -24.42 5.52
C LEU A 173 14.76 -24.74 4.15
N SER A 174 13.94 -25.78 4.09
CA SER A 174 13.12 -26.07 2.91
C SER A 174 11.96 -25.08 2.76
N ALA A 175 11.46 -24.87 1.54
CA ALA A 175 10.32 -23.98 1.28
C ALA A 175 9.09 -24.35 2.13
N VAL A 176 8.81 -25.66 2.27
CA VAL A 176 7.69 -26.19 3.05
C VAL A 176 7.82 -25.87 4.54
N GLU A 177 9.03 -25.98 5.11
CA GLU A 177 9.25 -25.62 6.53
C GLU A 177 9.06 -24.12 6.77
N ILE A 178 9.61 -23.28 5.88
CA ILE A 178 9.44 -21.83 5.95
C ILE A 178 7.95 -21.47 5.87
N PHE A 179 7.23 -22.05 4.93
CA PHE A 179 5.79 -21.89 4.78
C PHE A 179 5.04 -22.26 6.06
N LYS A 180 5.33 -23.42 6.68
CA LYS A 180 4.70 -23.84 7.94
C LYS A 180 4.94 -22.85 9.08
N LYS A 181 6.16 -22.31 9.21
CA LYS A 181 6.50 -21.32 10.24
C LYS A 181 5.74 -20.00 10.04
N LEU A 182 5.61 -19.55 8.80
CA LEU A 182 4.86 -18.33 8.46
C LEU A 182 3.34 -18.53 8.66
N MET A 183 2.80 -19.67 8.26
CA MET A 183 1.37 -19.99 8.40
C MET A 183 0.93 -20.17 9.85
N SER A 184 1.77 -20.84 10.66
CA SER A 184 1.53 -20.99 12.11
C SER A 184 1.71 -19.68 12.88
N ARG A 185 2.18 -18.61 12.22
CA ARG A 185 2.51 -17.31 12.81
C ARG A 185 3.59 -17.38 13.90
N GLU A 186 4.41 -18.44 13.89
CA GLU A 186 5.63 -18.51 14.69
C GLU A 186 6.56 -17.32 14.35
N ILE A 187 6.61 -16.98 13.06
CA ILE A 187 7.32 -15.83 12.52
C ILE A 187 6.39 -15.00 11.64
N SER A 188 6.57 -13.68 11.63
CA SER A 188 5.81 -12.76 10.76
C SER A 188 6.48 -12.51 9.40
N GLY A 189 7.72 -12.98 9.23
CA GLY A 189 8.48 -12.83 8.00
C GLY A 189 9.86 -13.45 8.10
N CYS A 190 10.54 -13.55 6.97
CA CYS A 190 11.91 -14.09 6.88
C CYS A 190 12.66 -13.53 5.67
N TYR A 191 13.97 -13.65 5.69
CA TYR A 191 14.82 -13.54 4.53
C TYR A 191 15.08 -14.91 3.92
N ILE A 192 15.06 -14.96 2.58
CA ILE A 192 15.40 -16.15 1.80
C ILE A 192 16.37 -15.69 0.71
N LYS A 193 17.53 -16.32 0.56
CA LYS A 193 18.53 -15.94 -0.45
C LYS A 193 18.22 -16.47 -1.85
N ASP A 194 17.69 -17.68 -1.94
CA ASP A 194 17.42 -18.36 -3.21
C ASP A 194 16.11 -17.89 -3.84
N GLY A 195 16.17 -17.38 -5.07
CA GLY A 195 15.01 -16.83 -5.78
C GLY A 195 13.96 -17.88 -6.16
N GLY A 196 14.37 -19.13 -6.42
CA GLY A 196 13.45 -20.23 -6.70
C GLY A 196 12.61 -20.57 -5.46
N LYS A 197 13.28 -20.73 -4.32
CA LYS A 197 12.67 -20.99 -3.01
C LYS A 197 11.77 -19.84 -2.56
N GLN A 198 12.18 -18.59 -2.79
CA GLN A 198 11.32 -17.42 -2.54
C GLN A 198 10.00 -17.54 -3.29
N ALA A 199 10.06 -17.85 -4.59
CA ALA A 199 8.88 -17.96 -5.43
C ALA A 199 7.96 -19.08 -4.95
N GLU A 200 8.50 -20.27 -4.67
CA GLU A 200 7.73 -21.41 -4.13
C GLU A 200 7.00 -21.05 -2.83
N VAL A 201 7.69 -20.41 -1.87
CA VAL A 201 7.09 -19.97 -0.60
C VAL A 201 5.98 -18.93 -0.85
N VAL A 202 6.22 -17.95 -1.72
CA VAL A 202 5.24 -16.91 -2.05
C VAL A 202 4.01 -17.49 -2.70
N GLU A 203 4.15 -18.47 -3.61
CA GLU A 203 3.03 -19.17 -4.23
C GLU A 203 2.16 -19.87 -3.17
N MET A 204 2.78 -20.68 -2.31
CA MET A 204 2.08 -21.40 -1.25
C MET A 204 1.33 -20.43 -0.32
N LEU A 205 1.98 -19.34 0.09
CA LEU A 205 1.36 -18.32 0.94
C LEU A 205 0.21 -17.60 0.23
N ALA A 206 0.37 -17.23 -1.04
CA ALA A 206 -0.67 -16.51 -1.79
C ALA A 206 -1.93 -17.35 -1.95
N VAL A 207 -1.79 -18.65 -2.25
CA VAL A 207 -2.94 -19.57 -2.40
C VAL A 207 -3.72 -19.72 -1.10
N VAL A 208 -3.02 -19.84 0.03
CA VAL A 208 -3.66 -20.13 1.33
C VAL A 208 -4.16 -18.87 2.05
N ASN A 209 -3.44 -17.75 1.96
CA ASN A 209 -3.81 -16.50 2.63
C ASN A 209 -4.80 -15.64 1.83
N LYS A 210 -5.26 -16.11 0.66
CA LYS A 210 -6.19 -15.38 -0.19
C LYS A 210 -7.40 -14.88 0.62
N LYS A 211 -7.46 -13.56 0.80
CA LYS A 211 -8.61 -12.90 1.43
C LYS A 211 -9.77 -12.78 0.44
N ASP A 212 -10.99 -12.98 0.92
CA ASP A 212 -12.18 -12.56 0.16
C ASP A 212 -12.29 -11.03 0.22
N ARG A 213 -11.96 -10.36 -0.89
CA ARG A 213 -11.86 -8.90 -0.97
C ARG A 213 -13.11 -8.33 -1.63
N ASN A 214 -14.08 -7.90 -0.84
CA ASN A 214 -15.23 -7.14 -1.36
C ASN A 214 -14.85 -5.65 -1.56
N LEU A 215 -14.11 -5.32 -2.64
CA LEU A 215 -13.64 -3.95 -2.90
C LEU A 215 -14.77 -2.95 -3.29
N LYS A 216 -16.03 -3.40 -3.38
CA LYS A 216 -17.19 -2.49 -3.52
C LYS A 216 -17.37 -1.58 -2.31
N ASN A 217 -16.79 -1.97 -1.17
CA ASN A 217 -16.67 -1.14 0.01
C ASN A 217 -15.22 -1.30 0.48
N PRO A 218 -14.25 -0.54 -0.07
CA PRO A 218 -12.86 -0.67 0.36
C PRO A 218 -12.87 -0.46 1.86
N ALA A 219 -12.54 -1.50 2.63
CA ALA A 219 -12.73 -1.57 4.07
C ALA A 219 -12.61 -0.18 4.70
N VAL A 220 -13.74 0.49 4.89
CA VAL A 220 -13.75 1.76 5.58
C VAL A 220 -13.51 1.30 7.00
N ASP A 221 -12.28 1.49 7.48
CA ASP A 221 -11.87 1.13 8.84
C ASP A 221 -12.83 1.68 9.90
N TYR A 222 -13.63 2.66 9.51
CA TYR A 222 -14.50 3.44 10.36
C TYR A 222 -15.87 3.53 9.71
N THR A 223 -16.92 3.29 10.48
CA THR A 223 -18.27 3.72 10.09
C THR A 223 -18.32 5.25 10.04
N ASP A 224 -19.32 5.82 9.36
CA ASP A 224 -19.58 7.27 9.40
C ASP A 224 -19.63 7.79 10.85
N SER A 225 -20.24 7.02 11.77
CA SER A 225 -20.30 7.36 13.19
C SER A 225 -18.94 7.39 13.89
N GLU A 226 -18.04 6.47 13.55
CA GLU A 226 -16.72 6.40 14.17
C GLU A 226 -15.77 7.47 13.60
N LEU A 227 -15.90 7.79 12.30
CA LEU A 227 -15.25 8.95 11.71
C LEU A 227 -15.65 10.23 12.43
N ILE A 228 -16.96 10.47 12.60
CA ILE A 228 -17.49 11.67 13.29
C ILE A 228 -16.95 11.76 14.71
N LYS A 229 -16.96 10.65 15.47
CA LYS A 229 -16.42 10.63 16.83
C LYS A 229 -14.95 11.03 16.85
N ARG A 230 -14.14 10.41 15.99
CA ARG A 230 -12.70 10.61 15.94
C ARG A 230 -12.32 12.01 15.42
N THR A 231 -13.06 12.55 14.47
CA THR A 231 -12.86 13.93 14.00
C THR A 231 -13.38 14.96 15.00
N GLY A 232 -14.36 14.60 15.84
CA GLY A 232 -14.84 15.39 16.97
C GLY A 232 -13.81 15.54 18.10
N GLU A 233 -12.91 14.57 18.28
CA GLU A 233 -11.80 14.63 19.25
C GLU A 233 -10.70 15.64 18.85
N CYS A 234 -10.76 16.20 17.65
CA CYS A 234 -9.78 17.18 17.18
C CYS A 234 -9.89 18.51 17.95
N ILE A 235 -8.86 18.83 18.72
CA ILE A 235 -8.75 20.09 19.48
C ILE A 235 -8.19 21.27 18.67
N ASN A 236 -8.07 21.13 17.35
CA ASN A 236 -7.59 22.18 16.45
C ASN A 236 -6.19 22.75 16.77
N CYS A 237 -5.31 21.98 17.43
CA CYS A 237 -3.99 22.45 17.91
C CYS A 237 -2.98 22.79 16.79
N GLY A 238 -3.17 22.29 15.57
CA GLY A 238 -2.32 22.56 14.41
C GLY A 238 -0.99 21.81 14.36
N LEU A 239 -0.72 20.90 15.30
CA LEU A 239 0.48 20.04 15.26
C LEU A 239 0.55 19.20 13.98
N CYS A 240 -0.59 18.69 13.52
CA CYS A 240 -0.67 17.91 12.29
C CYS A 240 -0.29 18.71 11.03
N LYS A 241 -0.61 20.01 10.97
CA LYS A 241 -0.17 20.90 9.88
C LYS A 241 1.35 21.12 9.94
N LYS A 242 1.86 21.42 11.14
CA LYS A 242 3.30 21.63 11.36
C LYS A 242 4.13 20.39 11.03
N ALA A 243 3.60 19.21 11.31
CA ALA A 243 4.26 17.93 11.02
C ALA A 243 4.08 17.45 9.57
N CYS A 244 3.20 18.07 8.78
CA CYS A 244 2.92 17.60 7.42
C CYS A 244 4.04 18.00 6.46
N PRO A 245 4.75 17.05 5.83
CA PRO A 245 5.87 17.37 4.93
C PRO A 245 5.42 18.07 3.63
N VAL A 246 4.15 17.91 3.25
CA VAL A 246 3.55 18.53 2.06
C VAL A 246 2.62 19.70 2.40
N ASN A 247 2.70 20.21 3.64
CA ASN A 247 1.97 21.40 4.11
C ASN A 247 0.44 21.33 3.94
N VAL A 248 -0.14 20.13 4.06
CA VAL A 248 -1.60 19.95 4.08
C VAL A 248 -2.14 20.42 5.44
N ASP A 249 -3.13 21.32 5.41
CA ASP A 249 -3.82 21.77 6.62
C ASP A 249 -4.94 20.78 7.01
N ASN A 250 -4.55 19.73 7.73
CA ASN A 250 -5.46 18.69 8.20
C ASN A 250 -6.61 19.23 9.08
N ARG A 251 -6.46 20.42 9.69
CA ARG A 251 -7.54 21.05 10.45
C ARG A 251 -8.72 21.41 9.56
N LEU A 252 -8.44 21.96 8.37
CA LEU A 252 -9.47 22.32 7.39
C LEU A 252 -10.20 21.08 6.87
N ILE A 253 -9.47 19.98 6.67
CA ILE A 253 -10.06 18.69 6.28
C ILE A 253 -11.01 18.20 7.36
N ILE A 254 -10.57 18.18 8.62
CA ILE A 254 -11.39 17.74 9.77
C ILE A 254 -12.64 18.62 9.94
N GLN A 255 -12.49 19.95 9.85
CA GLN A 255 -13.61 20.88 9.90
C GLN A 255 -14.59 20.66 8.75
N SER A 256 -14.10 20.36 7.55
CA SER A 256 -14.93 20.07 6.38
C SER A 256 -15.73 18.78 6.56
N ILE A 257 -15.09 17.73 7.11
CA ILE A 257 -15.75 16.46 7.46
C ILE A 257 -16.86 16.72 8.48
N ASN A 258 -16.55 17.37 9.60
CA ASN A 258 -17.54 17.69 10.63
C ASN A 258 -18.70 18.52 10.05
N ARG A 259 -18.43 19.48 9.16
CA ARG A 259 -19.48 20.26 8.50
C ARG A 259 -20.35 19.40 7.59
N ILE A 260 -19.76 18.56 6.74
CA ILE A 260 -20.50 17.67 5.82
C ILE A 260 -21.39 16.69 6.60
N PHE A 261 -20.86 16.08 7.66
CA PHE A 261 -21.61 15.11 8.45
C PHE A 261 -22.66 15.76 9.37
N ASN A 262 -22.38 16.92 9.96
CA ASN A 262 -23.38 17.66 10.73
C ASN A 262 -24.54 18.13 9.83
N LEU A 263 -24.28 18.50 8.57
CA LEU A 263 -25.33 18.82 7.59
C LEU A 263 -26.17 17.58 7.22
N LYS A 264 -25.56 16.40 7.12
CA LYS A 264 -26.29 15.14 6.89
C LYS A 264 -27.17 14.76 8.08
N LEU A 265 -26.66 14.90 9.31
CA LEU A 265 -27.41 14.65 10.55
C LEU A 265 -28.60 15.61 10.67
N SER A 266 -28.41 16.91 10.46
CA SER A 266 -29.51 17.89 10.51
C SER A 266 -30.59 17.61 9.46
N ASN A 267 -30.20 17.16 8.26
CA ASN A 267 -31.15 16.83 7.19
C ASN A 267 -31.90 15.52 7.48
N ALA A 268 -31.26 14.53 8.12
CA ALA A 268 -31.89 13.29 8.55
C ALA A 268 -32.89 13.55 9.69
N GLU A 269 -32.49 14.31 10.72
CA GLU A 269 -33.36 14.70 11.84
C GLU A 269 -34.58 15.51 11.37
N GLN A 270 -34.41 16.40 10.39
CA GLN A 270 -35.54 17.14 9.80
C GLN A 270 -36.52 16.24 9.05
N LYS A 271 -36.01 15.19 8.40
CA LYS A 271 -36.82 14.23 7.65
C LYS A 271 -37.59 13.28 8.57
N ASP A 272 -36.93 12.76 9.60
CA ASP A 272 -37.56 11.92 10.63
C ASP A 272 -38.64 12.70 11.38
N ASN A 273 -38.38 13.98 11.71
CA ASN A 273 -39.38 14.85 12.33
C ASN A 273 -40.58 15.13 11.42
N ALA A 274 -40.37 15.24 10.11
CA ALA A 274 -41.46 15.44 9.14
C ALA A 274 -42.32 14.18 8.96
N GLU A 275 -41.70 13.00 8.92
CA GLU A 275 -42.39 11.71 8.82
C GLU A 275 -43.19 11.39 10.09
N ASN A 276 -42.62 11.67 11.27
CA ASN A 276 -43.32 11.54 12.54
C ASN A 276 -44.53 12.48 12.64
N LYS A 277 -44.39 13.75 12.21
CA LYS A 277 -45.51 14.70 12.15
C LYS A 277 -46.62 14.28 11.18
N ALA A 278 -46.25 13.71 10.03
CA ALA A 278 -47.21 13.19 9.06
C ALA A 278 -48.00 12.01 9.65
N THR A 279 -47.32 11.11 10.35
CA THR A 279 -47.92 9.93 10.99
C THR A 279 -48.85 10.32 12.13
N GLU A 280 -48.47 11.28 12.98
CA GLU A 280 -49.33 11.84 14.03
C GLU A 280 -50.59 12.52 13.47
N ASN A 281 -50.46 13.27 12.36
CA ASN A 281 -51.60 13.92 11.71
C ASN A 281 -52.58 12.89 11.10
N ILE A 282 -52.07 11.79 10.56
CA ILE A 282 -52.90 10.68 10.07
C ILE A 282 -53.66 10.02 11.24
N LEU A 283 -53.00 9.77 12.38
CA LEU A 283 -53.65 9.24 13.57
C LEU A 283 -54.75 10.17 14.10
N LYS A 284 -54.45 11.47 14.26
CA LYS A 284 -55.42 12.48 14.72
C LYS A 284 -56.64 12.58 13.80
N ASN A 285 -56.44 12.50 12.48
CA ASN A 285 -57.54 12.50 11.53
C ASN A 285 -58.38 11.23 11.61
N LYS A 286 -57.73 10.06 11.83
CA LYS A 286 -58.43 8.78 12.02
C LYS A 286 -59.30 8.79 13.28
N ASP A 287 -58.78 9.32 14.39
CA ASP A 287 -59.53 9.47 15.65
C ASP A 287 -60.70 10.45 15.51
N LYS A 288 -60.52 11.53 14.76
CA LYS A 288 -61.57 12.51 14.46
C LYS A 288 -62.70 11.88 13.62
N ILE A 289 -62.36 11.05 12.63
CA ILE A 289 -63.32 10.29 11.82
C ILE A 289 -64.07 9.26 12.67
N ILE A 290 -63.36 8.52 13.55
CA ILE A 290 -63.98 7.54 14.46
C ILE A 290 -64.96 8.23 15.42
N ASN A 291 -64.62 9.40 15.95
CA ASN A 291 -65.50 10.16 16.83
C ASN A 291 -66.75 10.71 16.11
N LEU A 292 -66.61 11.17 14.86
CA LEU A 292 -67.75 11.58 14.02
C LEU A 292 -68.68 10.41 13.72
N LEU A 293 -68.14 9.21 13.45
CA LEU A 293 -68.91 7.98 13.23
C LEU A 293 -69.61 7.45 14.49
N LYS A 294 -69.10 7.77 15.68
CA LYS A 294 -69.76 7.45 16.96
C LYS A 294 -70.92 8.40 17.25
N GLN A 295 -70.80 9.68 16.89
CA GLN A 295 -71.85 10.68 17.07
C GLN A 295 -73.05 10.49 16.12
N THR A 296 -72.83 9.96 14.91
CA THR A 296 -73.93 9.66 13.98
C THR A 296 -74.73 8.41 14.37
N ARG A 297 -74.16 7.50 15.17
CA ARG A 297 -74.87 6.31 15.69
C ARG A 297 -75.72 6.59 16.93
N SER A 298 -75.55 7.71 17.61
CA SER A 298 -76.37 8.10 18.77
C SER A 298 -77.66 8.87 18.42
N CYS A 299 -77.94 9.12 17.14
CA CYS A 299 -79.14 9.85 16.68
C CYS A 299 -80.15 8.97 15.92
N GLN A 300 -80.05 7.63 16.00
CA GLN A 300 -81.00 6.68 15.42
C GLN A 300 -81.67 5.77 16.47
N GLY A 301 -81.81 6.24 17.72
CA GLY A 301 -82.62 5.61 18.76
C GLY A 301 -83.93 6.35 18.94
#